data_AF-A0A7K4CRM9-F1
#
_entry.id   AF-A0A7K4CRM9-F1
#
_cell.length_a   1.000
_cell.length_b   1.000
_cell.length_c   1.000
_cell.angle_alpha   90.00
_cell.angle_beta   90.00
_cell.angle_gamma   90.00
#
_symmetry.space_group_name_H-M   'P 1'
#
loop_
_entity.id
_entity.type
_entity.pdbx_description
1 polymer ?
#
loop_
_entity_poly.entity_id
_entity_poly.type
_entity_poly.pdbx_seq_one_letter_code
_entity_poly.pdbx_strand_id
1 'polypeptide(L)'
;MSSMHAAARRSIGKAMHALDEHFVEALAIASLVIISSMIAIHFATYQPERYTGFGVLNDRMEPGPFPANVTTSEVLDVYTNVLNREGKAMQYMVRVVVGSAYSTVDPVLGVVGGSSLVLQRVEAIVLEGTDWEQKISLRFNDTMLGEKKIFFELWVLELATASYKFTRQVLHVWMDVVKP
;
A
#
# COMPACT_ATOMS: atom_id res chain seq x y z
N MET A 1 8.48 79.09 -25.91
CA MET A 1 8.46 77.78 -26.61
C MET A 1 9.24 76.67 -25.89
N SER A 2 10.32 76.97 -25.14
CA SER A 2 11.14 75.94 -24.46
C SER A 2 10.46 75.21 -23.28
N SER A 3 9.66 75.88 -22.44
CA SER A 3 9.00 75.24 -21.29
C SER A 3 7.88 74.26 -21.68
N MET A 4 7.23 74.50 -22.82
CA MET A 4 6.11 73.69 -23.32
C MET A 4 6.60 72.34 -23.88
N HIS A 5 7.77 72.31 -24.52
CA HIS A 5 8.42 71.07 -24.96
C HIS A 5 8.92 70.20 -23.80
N ALA A 6 9.41 70.82 -22.71
CA ALA A 6 9.87 70.10 -21.53
C ALA A 6 8.70 69.46 -20.74
N ALA A 7 7.55 70.14 -20.68
CA ALA A 7 6.34 69.62 -20.07
C ALA A 7 5.76 68.42 -20.85
N ALA A 8 5.73 68.50 -22.18
CA ALA A 8 5.28 67.41 -23.05
C ALA A 8 6.18 66.16 -22.92
N ARG A 9 7.51 66.33 -22.90
CA ARG A 9 8.45 65.20 -22.69
C ARG A 9 8.27 64.53 -21.32
N ARG A 10 8.01 65.30 -20.26
CA ARG A 10 7.73 64.74 -18.92
C ARG A 10 6.40 64.00 -18.85
N SER A 11 5.37 64.46 -19.58
CA SER A 11 4.06 63.79 -19.58
C SER A 11 4.12 62.45 -20.35
N ILE A 12 4.83 62.41 -21.48
CA ILE A 12 5.06 61.19 -22.26
C ILE A 12 5.88 60.17 -21.46
N GLY A 13 6.95 60.60 -20.76
CA GLY A 13 7.75 59.71 -19.92
C GLY A 13 6.96 59.09 -18.76
N LYS A 14 6.06 59.86 -18.13
CA LYS A 14 5.16 59.32 -17.10
C LYS A 14 4.14 58.33 -17.66
N ALA A 15 3.59 58.61 -18.84
CA ALA A 15 2.64 57.72 -19.51
C ALA A 15 3.29 56.41 -19.94
N MET A 16 4.53 56.46 -20.46
CA MET A 16 5.30 55.27 -20.82
C MET A 16 5.65 54.42 -19.59
N HIS A 17 6.06 55.05 -18.48
CA HIS A 17 6.38 54.31 -17.24
C HIS A 17 5.14 53.66 -16.60
N ALA A 18 3.97 54.33 -16.67
CA ALA A 18 2.71 53.74 -16.21
C ALA A 18 2.25 52.58 -17.11
N LEU A 19 2.47 52.68 -18.43
CA LEU A 19 2.23 51.58 -19.38
C LEU A 19 3.11 50.36 -19.07
N ASP A 20 4.39 50.56 -18.77
CA ASP A 20 5.30 49.49 -18.38
C ASP A 20 4.90 48.86 -17.03
N GLU A 21 4.46 49.68 -16.06
CA GLU A 21 3.98 49.21 -14.75
C GLU A 21 2.71 48.35 -14.87
N HIS A 22 1.72 48.80 -15.63
CA HIS A 22 0.50 48.02 -15.89
C HIS A 22 0.77 46.75 -16.70
N PHE A 23 1.75 46.78 -17.61
CA PHE A 23 2.17 45.58 -18.35
C PHE A 23 2.81 44.55 -17.42
N VAL A 24 3.70 44.98 -16.51
CA VAL A 24 4.32 44.10 -15.52
C VAL A 24 3.28 43.54 -14.54
N GLU A 25 2.34 44.36 -14.08
CA GLU A 25 1.23 43.94 -13.22
C GLU A 25 0.35 42.90 -13.92
N ALA A 26 -0.05 43.16 -15.17
CA ALA A 26 -0.84 42.23 -15.98
C ALA A 26 -0.10 40.91 -16.21
N LEU A 27 1.21 40.95 -16.47
CA LEU A 27 2.04 39.76 -16.62
C LEU A 27 2.15 38.95 -15.32
N ALA A 28 2.28 39.63 -14.17
CA ALA A 28 2.32 38.98 -12.86
C ALA A 28 0.98 38.29 -12.53
N ILE A 29 -0.15 38.97 -12.78
CA ILE A 29 -1.49 38.40 -12.60
C ILE A 29 -1.71 37.21 -13.53
N ALA A 30 -1.37 37.35 -14.82
CA ALA A 30 -1.48 36.26 -15.79
C ALA A 30 -0.65 35.04 -15.37
N SER A 31 0.59 35.26 -14.91
CA SER A 31 1.46 34.18 -14.42
C SER A 31 0.85 33.47 -13.21
N LEU A 32 0.29 34.22 -12.26
CA LEU A 32 -0.38 33.67 -11.08
C LEU A 32 -1.60 32.83 -11.48
N VAL A 33 -2.42 33.32 -12.41
CA VAL A 33 -3.59 32.59 -12.93
C VAL A 33 -3.17 31.29 -13.60
N ILE A 34 -2.11 31.31 -14.42
CA ILE A 34 -1.61 30.11 -15.09
C ILE A 34 -1.11 29.08 -14.07
N ILE A 35 -0.26 29.49 -13.12
CA ILE A 35 0.32 28.58 -12.12
C ILE A 35 -0.77 28.01 -11.22
N SER A 36 -1.67 28.85 -10.71
CA SER A 36 -2.79 28.38 -9.87
C SER A 36 -3.72 27.44 -10.62
N SER A 37 -4.01 27.68 -11.90
CA SER A 37 -4.80 26.77 -12.74
C SER A 37 -4.10 25.43 -12.94
N MET A 38 -2.78 25.42 -13.17
CA MET A 38 -2.02 24.17 -13.31
C MET A 38 -2.03 23.35 -12.01
N ILE A 39 -1.88 24.01 -10.86
CA ILE A 39 -1.97 23.36 -9.53
C ILE A 39 -3.38 22.79 -9.33
N ALA A 40 -4.42 23.57 -9.63
CA ALA A 40 -5.80 23.13 -9.49
C ALA A 40 -6.10 21.90 -10.38
N ILE A 41 -5.64 21.89 -11.64
CA ILE A 41 -5.78 20.75 -12.55
C ILE A 41 -5.02 19.53 -12.00
N HIS A 42 -3.79 19.72 -11.51
CA HIS A 42 -3.01 18.63 -10.93
C HIS A 42 -3.76 17.95 -9.78
N PHE A 43 -4.27 18.71 -8.81
CA PHE A 43 -5.04 18.13 -7.71
C PHE A 43 -6.41 17.58 -8.12
N ALA A 44 -7.07 18.18 -9.10
CA ALA A 44 -8.35 17.69 -9.62
C ALA A 44 -8.21 16.37 -10.38
N THR A 45 -7.05 16.12 -10.98
CA THR A 45 -6.76 14.89 -11.75
C THR A 45 -5.92 13.88 -11.00
N TYR A 46 -5.35 14.25 -9.85
CA TYR A 46 -4.54 13.38 -9.03
C TYR A 46 -5.40 12.22 -8.52
N GLN A 47 -5.06 11.01 -8.96
CA GLN A 47 -5.56 9.78 -8.37
C GLN A 47 -4.45 9.23 -7.47
N PRO A 48 -4.72 8.99 -6.18
CA PRO A 48 -3.79 8.27 -5.33
C PRO A 48 -3.38 6.97 -6.00
N GLU A 49 -2.11 6.59 -5.87
CA GLU A 49 -1.65 5.29 -6.33
C GLU A 49 -2.49 4.21 -5.65
N ARG A 50 -2.98 3.27 -6.47
CA ARG A 50 -3.79 2.16 -5.99
C ARG A 50 -2.88 1.05 -5.53
N TYR A 51 -3.08 0.58 -4.30
CA TYR A 51 -2.28 -0.52 -3.77
C TYR A 51 -3.04 -1.33 -2.72
N THR A 52 -2.59 -2.57 -2.55
CA THR A 52 -2.96 -3.43 -1.43
C THR A 52 -1.74 -3.60 -0.55
N GLY A 53 -1.86 -3.20 0.73
CA GLY A 53 -0.86 -3.48 1.75
C GLY A 53 -1.14 -4.82 2.43
N PHE A 54 -0.09 -5.57 2.77
CA PHE A 54 -0.21 -6.84 3.48
C PHE A 54 0.91 -7.00 4.50
N GLY A 55 0.55 -7.37 5.73
CA GLY A 55 1.46 -7.49 6.86
C GLY A 55 1.14 -8.69 7.74
N VAL A 56 2.16 -9.18 8.44
CA VAL A 56 2.05 -10.15 9.52
C VAL A 56 2.69 -9.52 10.76
N LEU A 57 1.98 -9.61 11.88
CA LEU A 57 2.35 -9.03 13.17
C LEU A 57 2.38 -10.14 14.22
N ASN A 58 3.20 -9.96 15.25
CA ASN A 58 3.30 -10.88 16.38
C ASN A 58 2.04 -10.80 17.28
N ASP A 59 2.07 -11.54 18.39
CA ASP A 59 1.01 -11.59 19.40
C ASP A 59 0.72 -10.23 20.07
N ARG A 60 1.62 -9.25 19.92
CA ARG A 60 1.50 -7.86 20.41
C ARG A 60 1.07 -6.87 19.33
N MET A 61 0.70 -7.35 18.14
CA MET A 61 0.38 -6.51 16.97
C MET A 61 1.57 -5.66 16.49
N GLU A 62 2.80 -6.14 16.69
CA GLU A 62 4.03 -5.47 16.26
C GLU A 62 4.73 -6.25 15.13
N PRO A 63 5.47 -5.57 14.22
CA PRO A 63 6.28 -6.24 13.21
C PRO A 63 7.48 -6.96 13.84
N GLY A 64 7.33 -8.25 14.13
CA GLY A 64 8.39 -9.07 14.71
C GLY A 64 8.92 -8.57 16.08
N PRO A 65 9.83 -9.31 16.71
CA PRO A 65 10.24 -10.68 16.38
C PRO A 65 9.11 -11.69 16.58
N PHE A 66 9.21 -12.83 15.89
CA PHE A 66 8.33 -13.98 16.09
C PHE A 66 9.07 -15.04 16.92
N PRO A 67 8.36 -15.93 17.64
CA PRO A 67 8.99 -17.02 18.38
C PRO A 67 9.84 -17.90 17.46
N ALA A 68 11.10 -18.11 17.84
CA ALA A 68 12.00 -19.00 17.11
C ALA A 68 11.64 -20.48 17.33
N ASN A 69 11.04 -20.82 18.48
CA ASN A 69 10.62 -22.17 18.85
C ASN A 69 9.16 -22.14 19.28
N VAL A 70 8.40 -23.17 18.89
CA VAL A 70 7.01 -23.38 19.34
C VAL A 70 6.83 -24.86 19.68
N THR A 71 6.16 -25.16 20.79
CA THR A 71 5.84 -26.55 21.13
C THR A 71 4.56 -27.02 20.46
N THR A 72 4.41 -28.34 20.24
CA THR A 72 3.15 -28.91 19.72
C THR A 72 1.94 -28.77 20.66
N SER A 73 2.17 -28.35 21.92
CA SER A 73 1.10 -28.08 22.89
C SER A 73 0.60 -26.64 22.90
N GLU A 74 1.38 -25.71 22.33
CA GLU A 74 1.10 -24.28 22.35
C GLU A 74 0.24 -23.82 21.18
N VAL A 75 -0.40 -22.67 21.37
CA VAL A 75 -1.05 -21.92 20.29
C VAL A 75 -0.16 -20.74 19.97
N LEU A 76 0.29 -20.64 18.73
CA LEU A 76 0.97 -19.45 18.24
C LEU A 76 -0.08 -18.48 17.70
N ASP A 77 -0.25 -17.37 18.40
CA ASP A 77 -1.10 -16.27 17.95
C ASP A 77 -0.29 -15.27 17.14
N VAL A 78 -0.77 -14.96 15.94
CA VAL A 78 -0.24 -13.91 15.06
C VAL A 78 -1.40 -13.11 14.49
N TYR A 79 -1.12 -11.91 14.00
CA TYR A 79 -2.12 -11.08 13.34
C TYR A 79 -1.73 -10.84 11.90
N THR A 80 -2.69 -10.89 11.00
CA THR A 80 -2.51 -10.48 9.60
C THR A 80 -3.25 -9.17 9.39
N ASN A 81 -2.63 -8.23 8.71
CA ASN A 81 -3.22 -6.94 8.35
C ASN A 81 -3.27 -6.82 6.82
N VAL A 82 -4.42 -6.41 6.29
CA VAL A 82 -4.62 -6.10 4.87
C VAL A 82 -5.13 -4.67 4.74
N LEU A 83 -4.40 -3.81 4.06
CA LEU A 83 -4.82 -2.44 3.73
C LEU A 83 -5.38 -2.41 2.31
N ASN A 84 -6.60 -1.93 2.15
CA ASN A 84 -7.19 -1.77 0.82
C ASN A 84 -7.16 -0.29 0.39
N ARG A 85 -6.37 0.02 -0.64
CA ARG A 85 -6.33 1.32 -1.32
C ARG A 85 -6.49 1.13 -2.84
N GLU A 86 -7.27 0.13 -3.28
CA GLU A 86 -7.45 -0.21 -4.70
C GLU A 86 -8.45 0.70 -5.45
N GLY A 87 -9.04 1.67 -4.76
CA GLY A 87 -10.12 2.53 -5.24
C GLY A 87 -11.51 1.87 -5.22
N LYS A 88 -11.67 0.71 -4.57
CA LYS A 88 -12.93 -0.05 -4.47
C LYS A 88 -12.89 -1.09 -3.36
N ALA A 89 -14.05 -1.56 -2.91
CA ALA A 89 -14.12 -2.71 -2.00
C ALA A 89 -13.57 -3.97 -2.68
N MET A 90 -12.81 -4.76 -1.93
CA MET A 90 -12.13 -5.96 -2.40
C MET A 90 -12.41 -7.11 -1.43
N GLN A 91 -12.56 -8.34 -1.96
CA GLN A 91 -12.66 -9.53 -1.12
C GLN A 91 -11.32 -10.26 -1.13
N TYR A 92 -10.72 -10.35 0.05
CA TYR A 92 -9.43 -10.99 0.25
C TYR A 92 -9.58 -12.31 1.01
N MET A 93 -8.67 -13.24 0.74
CA MET A 93 -8.43 -14.43 1.54
C MET A 93 -6.97 -14.43 1.98
N VAL A 94 -6.71 -14.61 3.27
CA VAL A 94 -5.38 -14.98 3.76
C VAL A 94 -5.32 -16.49 3.93
N ARG A 95 -4.38 -17.12 3.23
CA ARG A 95 -4.10 -18.56 3.33
C ARG A 95 -2.81 -18.75 4.12
N VAL A 96 -2.89 -19.50 5.22
CA VAL A 96 -1.73 -19.82 6.05
C VAL A 96 -1.27 -21.23 5.73
N VAL A 97 0.00 -21.38 5.38
CA VAL A 97 0.61 -22.63 4.92
C VAL A 97 1.84 -22.94 5.76
N VAL A 98 1.89 -24.12 6.38
CA VAL A 98 3.15 -24.64 6.93
C VAL A 98 3.91 -25.33 5.80
N GLY A 99 5.15 -24.94 5.59
CA GLY A 99 6.06 -25.55 4.64
C GLY A 99 7.38 -25.96 5.29
N SER A 100 8.32 -26.37 4.44
CA SER A 100 9.69 -26.71 4.82
C SER A 100 10.69 -25.80 4.11
N ALA A 101 11.99 -26.03 4.35
CA ALA A 101 13.05 -25.34 3.62
C ALA A 101 13.00 -25.54 2.09
N TYR A 102 12.32 -26.58 1.62
CA TYR A 102 12.15 -26.87 0.19
C TYR A 102 10.84 -26.32 -0.40
N SER A 103 9.98 -25.70 0.42
CA SER A 103 8.76 -25.06 -0.07
C SER A 103 9.10 -23.77 -0.81
N THR A 104 8.54 -23.61 -2.00
CA THR A 104 8.77 -22.47 -2.89
C THR A 104 7.46 -21.76 -3.19
N VAL A 105 7.53 -20.55 -3.74
CA VAL A 105 6.34 -19.75 -4.08
C VAL A 105 6.16 -19.75 -5.59
N ASP A 106 5.09 -20.37 -6.05
CA ASP A 106 4.63 -20.32 -7.43
C ASP A 106 3.80 -19.05 -7.66
N PRO A 107 3.99 -18.34 -8.78
CA PRO A 107 3.32 -17.05 -9.06
C PRO A 107 1.81 -17.16 -9.30
N VAL A 108 1.25 -18.37 -9.40
CA VAL A 108 -0.17 -18.65 -9.63
C VAL A 108 -0.77 -19.47 -8.49
N LEU A 109 -0.05 -20.49 -8.01
CA LEU A 109 -0.56 -21.46 -7.04
C LEU A 109 -0.24 -21.10 -5.58
N GLY A 110 0.60 -20.09 -5.35
CA GLY A 110 1.12 -19.77 -4.03
C GLY A 110 2.20 -20.77 -3.63
N VAL A 111 2.30 -21.10 -2.35
CA VAL A 111 3.31 -22.03 -1.82
C VAL A 111 3.08 -23.44 -2.35
N VAL A 112 4.14 -24.02 -2.91
CA VAL A 112 4.17 -25.37 -3.47
C VAL A 112 5.41 -26.14 -3.02
N GLY A 113 5.30 -27.47 -3.00
CA GLY A 113 6.39 -28.38 -2.71
C GLY A 113 6.74 -28.50 -1.21
N GLY A 114 7.63 -29.45 -0.89
CA GLY A 114 8.20 -29.58 0.45
C GLY A 114 7.20 -29.88 1.56
N SER A 115 6.32 -30.87 1.38
CA SER A 115 5.30 -31.28 2.36
C SER A 115 4.45 -30.11 2.90
N SER A 116 4.19 -29.10 2.06
CA SER A 116 3.41 -27.93 2.43
C SER A 116 1.96 -28.30 2.74
N LEU A 117 1.43 -27.81 3.86
CA LEU A 117 0.04 -28.03 4.29
C LEU A 117 -0.64 -26.70 4.61
N VAL A 118 -1.86 -26.51 4.11
CA VAL A 118 -2.70 -25.38 4.49
C VAL A 118 -3.21 -25.59 5.90
N LEU A 119 -2.85 -24.68 6.81
CA LEU A 119 -3.31 -24.70 8.20
C LEU A 119 -4.68 -24.02 8.35
N GLN A 120 -4.84 -22.87 7.69
CA GLN A 120 -6.02 -22.04 7.87
C GLN A 120 -6.29 -21.16 6.65
N ARG A 121 -7.56 -20.80 6.47
CA ARG A 121 -8.02 -19.76 5.54
C ARG A 121 -8.96 -18.83 6.29
N VAL A 122 -8.78 -17.53 6.07
CA VAL A 122 -9.67 -16.49 6.58
C VAL A 122 -9.99 -15.54 5.44
N GLU A 123 -11.23 -15.05 5.38
CA GLU A 123 -11.72 -14.26 4.27
C GLU A 123 -12.48 -13.04 4.80
N ALA A 124 -12.35 -11.91 4.11
CA ALA A 124 -13.13 -10.72 4.41
C ALA A 124 -13.31 -9.84 3.18
N ILE A 125 -14.42 -9.10 3.17
CA ILE A 125 -14.61 -7.96 2.29
C ILE A 125 -14.04 -6.74 3.00
N VAL A 126 -13.04 -6.10 2.40
CA VAL A 126 -12.36 -4.93 2.93
C VAL A 126 -12.77 -3.72 2.10
N LEU A 127 -13.38 -2.73 2.75
CA LEU A 127 -13.86 -1.52 2.09
C LEU A 127 -12.68 -0.66 1.63
N GLU A 128 -12.91 0.16 0.60
CA GLU A 128 -11.90 1.10 0.12
C GLU A 128 -11.46 2.05 1.24
N GLY A 129 -10.14 2.25 1.39
CA GLY A 129 -9.59 3.14 2.40
C GLY A 129 -9.60 2.57 3.82
N THR A 130 -10.01 1.31 3.99
CA THR A 130 -10.04 0.63 5.29
C THR A 130 -9.00 -0.47 5.39
N ASP A 131 -8.76 -0.92 6.62
CA ASP A 131 -7.80 -1.95 6.95
C ASP A 131 -8.55 -3.10 7.62
N TRP A 132 -8.12 -4.33 7.35
CA TRP A 132 -8.65 -5.54 7.97
C TRP A 132 -7.56 -6.25 8.74
N GLU A 133 -7.78 -6.37 10.04
CA GLU A 133 -6.91 -7.09 10.95
C GLU A 133 -7.58 -8.39 11.39
N GLN A 134 -6.86 -9.49 11.27
CA GLN A 134 -7.35 -10.81 11.63
C GLN A 134 -6.35 -11.53 12.52
N LYS A 135 -6.81 -11.93 13.70
CA LYS A 135 -6.06 -12.85 14.55
C LYS A 135 -6.07 -14.26 13.95
N ILE A 136 -4.91 -14.88 13.86
CA ILE A 136 -4.69 -16.25 13.41
C ILE A 136 -4.07 -17.03 14.55
N SER A 137 -4.74 -18.11 14.97
CA SER A 137 -4.29 -18.98 16.04
C SER A 137 -3.81 -20.30 15.44
N LEU A 138 -2.49 -20.48 15.37
CA LEU A 138 -1.85 -21.63 14.77
C LEU A 138 -1.59 -22.72 15.82
N ARG A 139 -1.91 -23.96 15.46
CA ARG A 139 -1.63 -25.14 16.27
C ARG A 139 -0.78 -26.10 15.44
N PHE A 140 0.28 -26.61 16.05
CA PHE A 140 1.19 -27.56 15.44
C PHE A 140 0.97 -28.95 16.03
N ASN A 141 1.33 -29.99 15.27
CA ASN A 141 1.23 -31.37 15.71
C ASN A 141 2.55 -32.11 15.43
N ASP A 142 2.62 -33.37 15.84
CA ASP A 142 3.84 -34.17 15.72
C ASP A 142 4.28 -34.43 14.27
N THR A 143 3.39 -34.27 13.28
CA THR A 143 3.78 -34.39 11.86
C THR A 143 4.48 -33.13 11.35
N MET A 144 4.47 -32.05 12.12
CA MET A 144 5.08 -30.76 11.82
C MET A 144 6.34 -30.49 12.64
N LEU A 145 6.97 -31.50 13.26
CA LEU A 145 8.21 -31.31 14.00
C LEU A 145 9.39 -30.83 13.13
N GLY A 146 10.34 -30.15 13.78
CA GLY A 146 11.56 -29.62 13.20
C GLY A 146 11.38 -28.23 12.59
N GLU A 147 12.38 -27.79 11.84
CA GLU A 147 12.40 -26.47 11.20
C GLU A 147 11.26 -26.35 10.16
N LYS A 148 10.42 -25.33 10.36
CA LYS A 148 9.30 -24.97 9.50
C LYS A 148 9.37 -23.54 9.03
N LYS A 149 8.80 -23.36 7.84
CA LYS A 149 8.54 -22.04 7.26
C LYS A 149 7.04 -21.84 7.18
N ILE A 150 6.51 -20.92 7.97
CA ILE A 150 5.08 -20.59 7.94
C ILE A 150 4.90 -19.44 6.96
N PHE A 151 4.08 -19.67 5.95
CA PHE A 151 3.76 -18.70 4.92
C PHE A 151 2.36 -18.14 5.13
N PHE A 152 2.24 -16.84 4.92
CA PHE A 152 0.98 -16.11 4.87
C PHE A 152 0.86 -15.58 3.46
N GLU A 153 -0.15 -16.04 2.74
CA GLU A 153 -0.37 -15.68 1.35
C GLU A 153 -1.64 -14.85 1.24
N LEU A 154 -1.57 -13.77 0.48
CA LEU A 154 -2.75 -12.98 0.17
C LEU A 154 -3.33 -13.40 -1.18
N TRP A 155 -4.63 -13.66 -1.16
CA TRP A 155 -5.44 -14.01 -2.32
C TRP A 155 -6.58 -13.01 -2.45
N VAL A 156 -7.05 -12.81 -3.68
CA VAL A 156 -8.14 -11.90 -3.98
C VAL A 156 -9.20 -12.60 -4.81
N LEU A 157 -10.47 -12.38 -4.52
CA LEU A 157 -11.56 -12.93 -5.31
C LEU A 157 -11.62 -12.21 -6.66
N GLU A 158 -11.44 -12.97 -7.75
CA GLU A 158 -11.63 -12.47 -9.11
C GLU A 158 -13.10 -12.69 -9.51
N LEU A 159 -13.88 -11.61 -9.53
CA LEU A 159 -15.33 -11.68 -9.77
C LEU A 159 -15.71 -12.28 -11.13
N ALA A 160 -14.86 -12.12 -12.14
CA ALA A 160 -15.11 -12.67 -13.48
C ALA A 160 -15.10 -14.20 -13.50
N THR A 161 -14.26 -14.82 -12.66
CA THR A 161 -14.09 -16.28 -12.60
C THR A 161 -14.70 -16.90 -11.34
N ALA A 162 -15.21 -16.06 -10.42
CA ALA A 162 -15.67 -16.44 -9.09
C ALA A 162 -14.64 -17.31 -8.34
N SER A 163 -13.35 -17.02 -8.54
CA SER A 163 -12.25 -17.81 -7.98
C SER A 163 -11.21 -16.93 -7.30
N TYR A 164 -10.56 -17.47 -6.26
CA TYR A 164 -9.46 -16.77 -5.60
C TYR A 164 -8.19 -16.87 -6.44
N LYS A 165 -7.59 -15.71 -6.70
CA LYS A 165 -6.33 -15.56 -7.42
C LYS A 165 -5.23 -15.11 -6.46
N PHE A 166 -4.06 -15.75 -6.57
CA PHE A 166 -2.92 -15.38 -5.75
C PHE A 166 -2.43 -13.99 -6.15
N THR A 167 -2.26 -13.10 -5.17
CA THR A 167 -1.80 -11.73 -5.41
C THR A 167 -0.28 -11.62 -5.61
N ARG A 168 0.45 -12.73 -5.40
CA ARG A 168 1.93 -12.80 -5.30
C ARG A 168 2.50 -12.15 -4.05
N GLN A 169 1.66 -11.62 -3.16
CA GLN A 169 2.09 -11.15 -1.86
C GLN A 169 2.15 -12.33 -0.89
N VAL A 170 3.34 -12.58 -0.38
CA VAL A 170 3.62 -13.66 0.57
C VAL A 170 4.61 -13.16 1.62
N LEU A 171 4.28 -13.43 2.87
CA LEU A 171 5.15 -13.20 4.01
C LEU A 171 5.47 -14.54 4.65
N HIS A 172 6.64 -14.66 5.27
CA HIS A 172 7.01 -15.90 5.93
C HIS A 172 7.79 -15.67 7.21
N VAL A 173 7.64 -16.61 8.13
CA VAL A 173 8.38 -16.69 9.39
C VAL A 173 9.00 -18.07 9.53
N TRP A 174 10.22 -18.11 10.04
CA TRP A 174 10.93 -19.35 10.36
C TRP A 174 10.75 -19.68 11.84
N MET A 175 10.53 -20.96 12.14
CA MET A 175 10.45 -21.45 13.50
C MET A 175 10.82 -22.94 13.56
N ASP A 176 11.29 -23.40 14.72
CA ASP A 176 11.43 -24.81 15.03
C ASP A 176 10.21 -25.29 15.83
N VAL A 177 9.60 -26.38 15.38
CA VAL A 177 8.47 -27.00 16.07
C VAL A 177 9.01 -28.17 16.89
N VAL A 178 8.92 -28.04 18.21
CA VAL A 178 9.49 -29.00 19.15
C VAL A 178 8.40 -29.71 19.95
N LYS A 179 8.77 -30.83 20.56
CA LYS A 179 7.90 -31.48 21.56
C LYS A 179 7.85 -30.63 22.84
N PRO A 180 6.78 -30.75 23.65
CA PRO A 180 6.69 -30.10 24.95
C PRO A 180 7.81 -30.52 25.91
#